data_AF-A0A7C5FLQ5-F1
#
_entry.id   AF-A0A7C5FLQ5-F1
#
_cell.length_a   1.000
_cell.length_b   1.000
_cell.length_c   1.000
_cell.angle_alpha   90.00
_cell.angle_beta   90.00
_cell.angle_gamma   90.00
#
_symmetry.space_group_name_H-M   'P 1'
#
loop_
_entity.id
_entity.type
_entity.pdbx_description
1 polymer ?
#
loop_
_entity_poly.entity_id
_entity_poly.type
_entity_poly.pdbx_seq_one_letter_code
_entity_poly.pdbx_strand_id
1 'polypeptide(L)'
;MIESLVTELLEKNDIPFDVVEIPLSEDKKPIRNLEELLEAEGRDPNSVVRSLLFKTKSGDFVLLAVAGGGRADWATLRQHLGERKLRMAEFDEIEYATGY
;
A
#
# COMPACT_ATOMS: atom_id res chain seq x y z
N MET A 1 -8.19 -17.52 10.87
CA MET A 1 -8.65 -16.37 10.07
C MET A 1 -8.01 -15.15 10.69
N ILE A 2 -7.39 -14.27 9.90
CA ILE A 2 -6.81 -13.04 10.44
C ILE A 2 -8.00 -12.11 10.74
N GLU A 3 -8.21 -11.79 12.02
CA GLU A 3 -9.25 -10.85 12.43
C GLU A 3 -8.67 -9.44 12.45
N SER A 4 -9.26 -8.55 11.64
CA SER A 4 -8.86 -7.16 11.52
C SER A 4 -10.05 -6.29 11.17
N LEU A 5 -9.96 -4.98 11.43
CA LEU A 5 -10.97 -4.02 11.01
C LEU A 5 -11.23 -4.06 9.49
N VAL A 6 -10.23 -4.43 8.70
CA VAL A 6 -10.34 -4.52 7.24
C VAL A 6 -11.18 -5.73 6.82
N THR A 7 -10.88 -6.91 7.38
CA THR A 7 -11.65 -8.14 7.07
C THR A 7 -13.10 -8.02 7.52
N GLU A 8 -13.33 -7.46 8.72
CA GLU A 8 -14.69 -7.17 9.20
C GLU A 8 -15.45 -6.21 8.27
N LEU A 9 -14.78 -5.19 7.74
CA LEU A 9 -15.41 -4.23 6.83
C LEU A 9 -15.74 -4.86 5.47
N LEU A 10 -14.85 -5.70 4.93
CA LEU A 10 -15.10 -6.42 3.68
C LEU A 10 -16.29 -7.37 3.81
N GLU A 11 -16.34 -8.17 4.89
CA GLU A 11 -17.47 -9.06 5.20
C GLU A 11 -18.78 -8.28 5.33
N LYS A 12 -18.78 -7.19 6.11
CA LYS A 12 -19.98 -6.35 6.33
C LYS A 12 -20.55 -5.77 5.03
N ASN A 13 -19.70 -5.55 4.02
CA ASN A 13 -20.10 -4.99 2.73
C ASN A 13 -20.26 -6.06 1.64
N ASP A 14 -20.25 -7.35 2.01
CA ASP A 14 -20.34 -8.48 1.07
C ASP A 14 -19.27 -8.43 -0.04
N ILE A 15 -18.07 -7.93 0.27
CA ILE A 15 -16.95 -7.86 -0.66
C ILE A 15 -16.14 -9.16 -0.52
N PRO A 16 -16.07 -10.01 -1.56
CA PRO A 16 -15.32 -11.26 -1.49
C PRO A 16 -13.82 -10.98 -1.40
N PHE A 17 -13.12 -11.73 -0.55
CA PHE A 17 -11.68 -11.67 -0.41
C PHE A 17 -11.09 -13.03 -0.04
N ASP A 18 -9.81 -13.21 -0.35
CA ASP A 18 -9.01 -14.34 0.12
C ASP A 18 -7.86 -13.81 0.98
N VAL A 19 -7.47 -14.57 1.98
CA VAL A 19 -6.29 -14.26 2.80
C VAL A 19 -5.09 -15.06 2.27
N VAL A 20 -4.03 -14.36 1.90
CA VAL A 20 -2.74 -14.94 1.52
C VAL A 20 -1.75 -14.73 2.65
N GLU A 21 -1.24 -15.81 3.22
CA GLU A 21 -0.20 -15.75 4.24
C GLU A 21 1.18 -15.77 3.59
N ILE A 22 1.95 -14.69 3.76
CA ILE A 22 3.29 -14.57 3.19
C ILE A 22 4.26 -15.32 4.12
N PRO A 23 4.91 -16.40 3.68
CA PRO A 23 5.85 -17.13 4.52
C PRO A 23 7.09 -16.28 4.80
N LEU A 24 7.74 -16.54 5.93
CA LEU A 24 9.08 -16.00 6.18
C LEU A 24 10.11 -16.80 5.37
N SER A 25 11.22 -16.15 4.99
CA SER A 25 12.37 -16.85 4.40
C SER A 25 12.95 -17.90 5.37
N GLU A 26 13.85 -18.78 4.90
CA GLU A 26 14.57 -19.73 5.76
C GLU A 26 15.26 -19.05 6.97
N ASP A 27 15.82 -17.85 6.75
CA ASP A 27 16.39 -16.97 7.78
C ASP A 27 15.37 -16.24 8.69
N LYS A 28 14.07 -16.55 8.57
CA LYS A 28 12.95 -15.82 9.21
C LYS A 28 12.86 -14.33 8.83
N LYS A 29 13.31 -13.94 7.64
CA LYS A 29 13.19 -12.56 7.14
C LYS A 29 11.93 -12.43 6.28
N PRO A 30 11.32 -11.24 6.19
CA PRO A 30 10.24 -11.00 5.25
C PRO A 30 10.68 -11.29 3.82
N ILE A 31 9.80 -11.92 3.04
CA ILE A 31 10.02 -12.09 1.59
C ILE A 31 10.14 -10.71 0.96
N ARG A 32 11.24 -10.48 0.24
CA ARG A 32 11.57 -9.18 -0.36
C ARG A 32 10.98 -9.00 -1.76
N ASN A 33 10.51 -10.08 -2.37
CA ASN A 33 9.93 -10.12 -3.71
C ASN A 33 8.56 -10.80 -3.62
N LEU A 34 7.53 -10.01 -3.32
CA LEU A 34 6.17 -10.53 -3.18
C LEU A 34 5.62 -10.95 -4.55
N GLU A 35 6.03 -10.25 -5.61
CA GLU A 35 5.64 -10.54 -6.98
C GLU A 35 6.06 -11.96 -7.41
N GLU A 36 7.29 -12.35 -7.12
CA GLU A 36 7.79 -13.71 -7.42
C GLU A 36 7.07 -14.80 -6.61
N LEU A 37 6.72 -14.52 -5.36
CA LEU A 37 5.90 -15.44 -4.56
C LEU A 37 4.51 -15.63 -5.18
N LEU A 38 3.85 -14.53 -5.54
CA LEU A 38 2.51 -14.58 -6.13
C LEU A 38 2.51 -15.28 -7.50
N GLU A 39 3.51 -15.02 -8.33
CA GLU A 39 3.68 -15.68 -9.62
C GLU A 39 3.86 -17.20 -9.45
N ALA A 40 4.66 -17.63 -8.47
CA ALA A 40 4.84 -19.05 -8.14
C ALA A 40 3.54 -19.73 -7.66
N GLU A 41 2.63 -18.98 -7.03
CA GLU A 41 1.29 -19.44 -6.64
C GLU A 41 0.25 -19.35 -7.78
N GLY A 42 0.64 -18.91 -8.98
CA GLY A 42 -0.25 -18.72 -10.12
C GLY A 42 -1.18 -17.50 -9.99
N ARG A 43 -0.83 -16.54 -9.13
CA ARG A 43 -1.52 -15.25 -8.98
C ARG A 43 -0.85 -14.18 -9.86
N ASP A 44 -1.61 -13.17 -10.28
CA ASP A 44 -1.05 -12.06 -11.06
C ASP A 44 -0.23 -11.14 -10.14
N PRO A 45 1.11 -11.03 -10.33
CA PRO A 45 1.95 -10.15 -9.51
C PRO A 45 1.58 -8.67 -9.61
N ASN A 46 0.89 -8.25 -10.68
CA ASN A 46 0.42 -6.87 -10.82
C ASN A 46 -0.77 -6.54 -9.91
N SER A 47 -1.37 -7.54 -9.26
CA SER A 47 -2.45 -7.37 -8.29
C SER A 47 -1.95 -6.80 -6.96
N VAL A 48 -0.64 -6.78 -6.71
CA VAL A 48 -0.07 -6.17 -5.51
C VAL A 48 -0.27 -4.66 -5.57
N VAL A 49 -0.97 -4.10 -4.59
CA VAL A 49 -1.08 -2.64 -4.45
C VAL A 49 -0.01 -2.15 -3.48
N ARG A 50 0.85 -1.24 -3.95
CA ARG A 50 1.81 -0.51 -3.13
C ARG A 50 1.21 0.83 -2.75
N SER A 51 1.32 1.20 -1.48
CA SER A 51 0.84 2.48 -0.98
C SER A 51 2.00 3.39 -0.57
N LEU A 52 1.90 4.68 -0.91
CA LEU A 52 2.80 5.73 -0.48
C LEU A 52 1.99 6.87 0.13
N LEU A 53 2.39 7.36 1.30
CA LEU A 53 1.78 8.52 1.93
C LEU A 53 2.65 9.75 1.72
N PHE A 54 2.02 10.84 1.27
CA PHE A 54 2.66 12.12 1.04
C PHE A 54 2.08 13.20 1.92
N LYS A 55 2.91 14.19 2.25
CA LYS A 55 2.48 15.44 2.86
C LYS A 55 2.66 16.59 1.88
N THR A 56 1.59 17.35 1.69
CA THR A 56 1.59 18.57 0.87
C THR A 56 2.20 19.74 1.63
N LYS A 57 2.50 20.83 0.92
CA LYS A 57 2.90 22.07 1.59
C LYS A 57 1.74 22.72 2.36
N SER A 58 0.50 22.55 1.91
CA SER A 58 -0.70 23.01 2.63
C SER A 58 -0.90 22.29 3.97
N GLY A 59 -0.28 21.13 4.16
CA GLY A 59 -0.37 20.33 5.39
C GLY A 59 -1.27 19.10 5.27
N ASP A 60 -1.86 18.88 4.10
CA ASP A 60 -2.72 17.74 3.81
C ASP A 60 -1.90 16.46 3.60
N PHE A 61 -2.52 15.31 3.89
CA PHE A 61 -1.97 14.00 3.61
C PHE A 61 -2.67 13.36 2.41
N VAL A 62 -1.88 12.75 1.52
CA VAL A 62 -2.38 12.09 0.31
C VAL A 62 -1.81 10.68 0.23
N LEU A 63 -2.70 9.68 0.20
CA LEU A 63 -2.34 8.28 -0.02
C LEU A 63 -2.42 7.96 -1.52
N LEU A 64 -1.30 7.54 -2.09
CA LEU A 64 -1.24 7.01 -3.46
C LEU A 64 -1.17 5.49 -3.41
N ALA A 65 -2.16 4.83 -4.02
CA ALA A 65 -2.17 3.40 -4.24
C ALA A 65 -1.78 3.10 -5.70
N VAL A 66 -0.78 2.25 -5.91
CA VAL A 66 -0.25 1.89 -7.23
C VAL A 66 -0.25 0.38 -7.36
N ALA A 67 -0.88 -0.14 -8.41
CA ALA A 67 -0.82 -1.56 -8.75
C ALA A 67 0.56 -1.95 -9.33
N GLY A 68 1.08 -3.09 -8.89
CA GLY A 68 2.32 -3.70 -9.34
C GLY A 68 3.59 -2.84 -9.11
N GLY A 69 4.55 -2.99 -10.02
CA GLY A 69 5.85 -2.29 -9.99
C GLY A 69 5.82 -0.84 -10.49
N GLY A 70 4.64 -0.22 -10.58
CA GLY A 70 4.48 1.14 -11.08
C GLY A 70 5.30 2.16 -10.27
N ARG A 71 5.82 3.18 -10.96
CA ARG A 71 6.52 4.31 -10.33
C ARG A 71 5.62 5.53 -10.33
N ALA A 72 5.58 6.23 -9.20
CA ALA A 72 4.90 7.51 -9.10
C ALA A 72 5.72 8.59 -9.82
N ASP A 73 5.07 9.35 -10.71
CA ASP A 73 5.64 10.57 -11.27
C ASP A 73 5.29 11.78 -10.39
N TRP A 74 6.32 12.38 -9.80
CA TRP A 74 6.17 13.51 -8.87
C TRP A 74 5.69 14.81 -9.52
N ALA A 75 5.98 15.03 -10.80
CA ALA A 75 5.51 16.21 -11.51
C ALA A 75 4.01 16.09 -11.79
N THR A 76 3.59 14.94 -12.31
CA THR A 76 2.18 14.62 -12.57
C THR A 76 1.35 14.66 -11.29
N LEU A 77 1.85 14.05 -10.20
CA LEU A 77 1.15 14.07 -8.91
C LEU A 77 0.96 15.50 -8.38
N ARG A 78 2.01 16.32 -8.43
CA ARG A 78 1.93 17.75 -8.05
C ARG A 78 0.92 18.51 -8.88
N GLN A 79 0.93 18.29 -10.20
CA GLN A 79 0.00 18.94 -11.11
C GLN A 79 -1.45 18.56 -10.79
N HIS A 80 -1.74 17.28 -10.55
CA HIS A 80 -3.07 16.81 -10.19
C HIS A 80 -3.55 17.34 -8.83
N LEU A 81 -2.66 17.47 -7.86
CA LEU A 81 -2.99 17.99 -6.53
C LEU A 81 -3.00 19.53 -6.46
N GLY A 82 -2.61 20.22 -7.53
CA GLY A 82 -2.46 21.68 -7.50
C GLY A 82 -1.33 22.17 -6.57
N GLU A 83 -0.37 21.29 -6.27
CA GLU A 83 0.66 21.51 -5.26
C GLU A 83 2.02 21.86 -5.85
N ARG A 84 2.70 22.83 -5.24
CA ARG A 84 4.06 23.20 -5.69
C ARG A 84 5.11 22.23 -5.18
N LYS A 85 4.90 21.66 -3.99
CA LYS A 85 5.82 20.76 -3.31
C LYS A 85 5.06 19.64 -2.63
N LEU A 86 5.62 18.43 -2.72
CA LEU A 86 5.21 17.22 -2.02
C LEU A 86 6.45 16.60 -1.41
N ARG A 87 6.29 15.96 -0.25
CA ARG A 87 7.29 15.05 0.31
C ARG A 87 6.61 13.77 0.79
N MET A 88 7.40 12.73 1.02
CA MET A 88 6.90 11.57 1.77
C MET A 88 6.54 12.00 3.20
N ALA A 89 5.50 11.39 3.75
CA ALA A 89 5.21 11.52 5.18
C ALA A 89 6.37 10.94 5.99
N GLU A 90 6.69 11.60 7.11
CA GLU A 90 7.66 11.08 8.07
C GLU A 90 7.01 9.96 8.89
N PHE A 91 7.83 9.17 9.61
CA PHE A 91 7.37 8.00 10.34
C PHE A 91 6.26 8.31 11.36
N ASP A 92 6.42 9.36 12.15
CA ASP A 92 5.44 9.84 13.15
C ASP A 92 4.16 10.39 12.51
N GLU A 93 4.27 10.93 11.30
CA GLU A 93 3.14 11.46 10.55
C GLU A 93 2.26 10.36 9.92
N ILE A 94 2.80 9.17 9.67
CA ILE A 94 2.05 8.04 9.12
C ILE A 94 1.00 7.56 10.12
N GLU A 95 1.41 7.31 11.37
CA GLU A 95 0.49 6.89 12.43
C GLU A 95 -0.55 7.98 12.70
N TYR A 96 -0.12 9.25 12.74
CA TYR A 96 -1.03 10.38 12.90
C TYR A 96 -2.10 10.46 11.79
N ALA A 97 -1.71 10.25 10.53
CA ALA A 97 -2.60 10.41 9.40
C ALA A 97 -3.49 9.18 9.14
N THR A 98 -3.02 7.97 9.48
CA THR A 98 -3.67 6.72 9.09
C THR A 98 -4.21 5.91 10.26
N GLY A 99 -3.66 6.10 11.46
CA GLY A 99 -3.94 5.27 12.63
C GLY A 99 -3.25 3.89 12.59
N TYR A 100 -2.32 3.68 11.66
CA TYR A 100 -1.56 2.44 11.47
C TYR A 100 -0.05 2.66 11.48
#